data_AF-A0A6N8DV45-F1
#
_entry.id   AF-A0A6N8DV45-F1
#
_cell.length_a   1.000
_cell.length_b   1.000
_cell.length_c   1.000
_cell.angle_alpha   90.00
_cell.angle_beta   90.00
_cell.angle_gamma   90.00
#
_symmetry.space_group_name_H-M   'P 1'
#
loop_
_entity.id
_entity.type
_entity.pdbx_description
1 polymer ?
#
loop_
_entity_poly.entity_id
_entity_poly.type
_entity_poly.pdbx_seq_one_letter_code
_entity_poly.pdbx_strand_id
1 'polypeptide(L)'
;MAIYEILIRGAVDGSLVGAHQIDWNEQGVPGLPRPLAVDAVGGVLGAAFATLATDYANLKAKADDYDAATVELAALKEKTADYDAVKAKADAYDAAQAAALATVSRRQFFQAAALSGLITPDEALSAVAGVVVPASIAAAINTLPEDQRFAAQMAVVGSRDFERLNPFVSLLAVSMGKTSAEIDALFTLAASL
;
A
#
# COMPACT_ATOMS: atom_id res chain seq x y z
N MET A 1 -33.09 13.52 69.26
CA MET A 1 -33.56 13.48 67.85
C MET A 1 -32.36 13.81 66.98
N ALA A 2 -31.71 12.80 66.40
CA ALA A 2 -30.58 12.99 65.51
C ALA A 2 -31.07 12.75 64.07
N ILE A 3 -31.05 13.79 63.25
CA ILE A 3 -31.44 13.73 61.84
C ILE A 3 -30.15 13.45 61.06
N TYR A 4 -30.09 12.31 60.38
CA TYR A 4 -28.99 12.00 59.46
C TYR A 4 -29.48 12.19 58.02
N GLU A 5 -28.83 13.09 57.30
CA GLU A 5 -29.10 13.43 55.92
C GLU A 5 -28.23 12.56 55.00
N ILE A 6 -28.83 11.61 54.29
CA ILE A 6 -28.11 10.80 53.30
C ILE A 6 -28.21 11.52 51.95
N LEU A 7 -27.17 12.28 51.59
CA LEU A 7 -27.00 12.84 50.26
C LEU A 7 -26.48 11.77 49.28
N ILE A 8 -27.36 11.25 48.43
CA ILE A 8 -26.96 10.48 47.25
C ILE A 8 -26.87 11.44 46.05
N ARG A 9 -25.66 11.74 45.56
CA ARG A 9 -25.42 12.33 44.21
C ARG A 9 -25.11 11.18 43.24
N GLY A 10 -25.56 11.15 41.99
CA GLY A 10 -26.36 12.11 41.21
C GLY A 10 -26.69 11.56 39.81
N ALA A 11 -27.55 12.26 39.07
CA ALA A 11 -27.74 12.10 37.63
C ALA A 11 -26.75 13.01 36.85
N VAL A 12 -26.52 12.67 35.57
CA VAL A 12 -25.43 13.16 34.71
C VAL A 12 -25.56 14.64 34.29
N ASP A 13 -26.62 15.35 34.71
CA ASP A 13 -26.91 16.74 34.34
C ASP A 13 -26.99 17.71 35.54
N GLY A 14 -26.71 17.26 36.76
CA GLY A 14 -26.61 18.14 37.94
C GLY A 14 -27.93 18.74 38.45
N SER A 15 -29.09 18.28 37.96
CA SER A 15 -30.41 18.71 38.46
C SER A 15 -30.94 17.78 39.55
N LEU A 16 -31.32 18.33 40.72
CA LEU A 16 -31.99 17.60 41.80
C LEU A 16 -33.50 17.61 41.57
N VAL A 17 -34.08 16.48 41.15
CA VAL A 17 -35.54 16.31 41.12
C VAL A 17 -35.97 15.33 42.21
N GLY A 18 -36.55 15.87 43.28
CA GLY A 18 -37.31 15.11 44.30
C GLY A 18 -36.48 14.65 45.51
N ALA A 19 -36.47 15.46 46.57
CA ALA A 19 -36.11 14.98 47.89
C ALA A 19 -37.25 14.08 48.42
N HIS A 20 -37.06 12.76 48.40
CA HIS A 20 -37.94 11.86 49.13
C HIS A 20 -37.55 11.88 50.60
N GLN A 21 -38.27 12.67 51.40
CA GLN A 21 -38.18 12.67 52.85
C GLN A 21 -38.83 11.38 53.39
N ILE A 22 -38.02 10.48 53.96
CA ILE A 22 -38.51 9.27 54.64
C ILE A 22 -38.53 9.56 56.14
N ASP A 23 -39.70 9.89 56.68
CA ASP A 23 -39.90 10.00 58.13
C ASP A 23 -39.99 8.60 58.75
N TRP A 24 -38.92 8.14 59.42
CA TRP A 24 -38.95 6.89 60.19
C TRP A 24 -39.59 7.15 61.55
N ASN A 25 -40.79 6.59 61.79
CA ASN A 25 -41.41 6.67 63.10
C ASN A 25 -40.57 5.89 64.16
N GLU A 26 -40.46 6.44 65.36
CA GLU A 26 -39.72 5.83 66.47
C GLU A 26 -40.46 4.65 67.14
N GLN A 27 -41.63 4.23 66.63
CA GLN A 27 -42.37 3.09 67.17
C GLN A 27 -41.76 1.78 66.64
N GLY A 28 -40.88 1.17 67.43
CA GLY A 28 -40.30 -0.13 67.10
C GLY A 28 -41.39 -1.18 66.96
N VAL A 29 -41.35 -1.98 65.88
CA VAL A 29 -42.10 -3.22 65.82
C VAL A 29 -41.55 -4.14 66.92
N PRO A 30 -42.35 -4.57 67.90
CA PRO A 30 -41.84 -5.36 69.02
C PRO A 30 -41.24 -6.67 68.53
N GLY A 31 -39.95 -6.91 68.81
CA GLY A 31 -39.26 -8.17 68.50
C GLY A 31 -38.35 -8.15 67.26
N LEU A 32 -38.23 -7.03 66.54
CA LEU A 32 -37.24 -6.89 65.46
C LEU A 32 -36.15 -5.88 65.86
N PRO A 33 -34.86 -6.27 65.88
CA PRO A 33 -33.77 -5.33 66.16
C PRO A 33 -33.68 -4.26 65.06
N ARG A 34 -33.70 -2.96 65.43
CA ARG A 34 -33.43 -1.82 64.54
C ARG A 34 -31.90 -1.61 64.37
N PRO A 35 -31.40 -1.13 63.22
CA PRO A 35 -31.52 -1.72 61.89
C PRO A 35 -30.11 -2.08 61.38
N LEU A 36 -29.66 -3.32 61.58
CA LEU A 36 -28.45 -3.85 60.91
C LEU A 36 -28.57 -3.78 59.37
N ALA A 37 -29.78 -3.58 58.85
CA ALA A 37 -30.08 -3.48 57.43
C ALA A 37 -29.59 -2.17 56.78
N VAL A 38 -29.53 -1.03 57.48
CA VAL A 38 -29.12 0.26 56.85
C VAL A 38 -27.61 0.32 56.65
N ASP A 39 -26.84 -0.09 57.66
CA ASP A 39 -25.37 -0.18 57.55
C ASP A 39 -24.94 -1.26 56.55
N ALA A 40 -25.68 -2.38 56.49
CA ALA A 40 -25.44 -3.43 55.49
C ALA A 40 -25.72 -2.93 54.06
N VAL A 41 -26.82 -2.19 53.84
CA VAL A 41 -27.14 -1.61 52.53
C VAL A 41 -26.15 -0.52 52.14
N GLY A 42 -25.73 0.33 53.08
CA GLY A 42 -24.69 1.34 52.86
C GLY A 42 -23.33 0.73 52.50
N GLY A 43 -22.95 -0.37 53.17
CA GLY A 43 -21.73 -1.12 52.85
C GLY A 43 -21.75 -1.77 51.47
N VAL A 44 -22.88 -2.37 51.08
CA VAL A 44 -23.06 -3.00 49.75
C VAL A 44 -23.05 -1.95 48.63
N LEU A 45 -23.73 -0.82 48.82
CA LEU A 45 -23.73 0.27 47.85
C LEU A 45 -22.34 0.93 47.74
N GLY A 46 -21.68 1.18 48.87
CA GLY A 46 -20.31 1.72 48.89
C GLY A 46 -19.30 0.80 48.17
N ALA A 47 -19.42 -0.51 48.37
CA ALA A 47 -18.61 -1.49 47.66
C ALA A 47 -18.89 -1.48 46.15
N ALA A 48 -20.16 -1.43 45.74
CA ALA A 48 -20.53 -1.37 44.32
C ALA A 48 -20.01 -0.09 43.63
N PHE A 49 -20.08 1.07 44.30
CA PHE A 49 -19.51 2.32 43.79
C PHE A 49 -17.98 2.26 43.69
N ALA A 50 -17.30 1.63 44.64
CA ALA A 50 -15.85 1.45 44.59
C ALA A 50 -15.43 0.54 43.42
N THR A 51 -16.19 -0.54 43.16
CA THR A 51 -15.98 -1.40 41.98
C THR A 51 -16.19 -0.61 40.68
N LEU A 52 -17.28 0.15 40.58
CA LEU A 52 -17.57 0.96 39.39
C LEU A 52 -16.50 2.02 39.13
N ALA A 53 -15.98 2.67 40.17
CA ALA A 53 -14.88 3.64 40.04
C ALA A 53 -13.60 2.97 39.53
N THR A 54 -13.32 1.74 39.98
CA THR A 54 -12.19 0.94 39.51
C THR A 54 -12.37 0.55 38.05
N ASP A 55 -13.57 0.09 37.68
CA ASP A 55 -13.89 -0.30 36.30
C ASP A 55 -13.81 0.88 35.34
N TYR A 56 -14.27 2.07 35.76
CA TYR A 56 -14.14 3.30 34.99
C TYR A 56 -12.66 3.68 34.78
N ALA A 57 -11.83 3.59 35.81
CA ALA A 57 -10.39 3.86 35.70
C ALA A 57 -9.71 2.87 34.74
N ASN A 58 -10.05 1.59 34.82
CA ASN A 58 -9.54 0.55 33.93
C ASN A 58 -9.97 0.77 32.48
N LEU A 59 -11.22 1.19 32.26
CA LEU A 59 -11.73 1.49 30.92
C LEU A 59 -11.05 2.71 30.32
N LYS A 60 -10.82 3.76 31.14
CA LYS A 60 -10.09 4.95 30.72
C LYS A 60 -8.64 4.63 30.33
N ALA A 61 -7.94 3.83 31.14
CA ALA A 61 -6.58 3.39 30.82
C ALA A 61 -6.53 2.61 29.49
N LYS A 62 -7.50 1.71 29.24
CA LYS A 62 -7.60 1.01 27.96
C LYS A 62 -7.86 1.93 26.77
N ALA A 63 -8.66 2.98 26.94
CA ALA A 63 -8.89 3.97 25.88
C ALA A 63 -7.60 4.71 25.53
N ASP A 64 -6.83 5.11 26.55
CA ASP A 64 -5.53 5.75 26.36
C ASP A 64 -4.53 4.79 25.66
N ASP A 65 -4.56 3.48 25.96
CA ASP A 65 -3.76 2.45 25.26
C ASP A 65 -4.15 2.30 23.79
N TYR A 66 -5.45 2.34 23.46
CA TYR A 66 -5.92 2.31 22.07
C TYR A 66 -5.44 3.53 21.29
N ASP A 67 -5.52 4.73 21.88
CA ASP A 67 -5.04 5.95 21.25
C ASP A 67 -3.54 5.85 20.96
N ALA A 68 -2.73 5.32 21.89
CA ALA A 68 -1.31 5.07 21.66
C ALA A 68 -1.04 4.07 20.52
N ALA A 69 -1.82 2.98 20.43
CA ALA A 69 -1.69 1.99 19.36
C ALA A 69 -2.03 2.56 17.97
N THR A 70 -2.96 3.53 17.88
CA THR A 70 -3.27 4.18 16.60
C THR A 70 -2.12 5.02 16.05
N VAL A 71 -1.34 5.65 16.93
CA VAL A 71 -0.13 6.39 16.56
C VAL A 71 0.95 5.45 16.05
N GLU A 72 1.16 4.31 16.73
CA GLU A 72 2.11 3.30 16.29
C GLU A 72 1.75 2.70 14.93
N LEU A 73 0.46 2.42 14.70
CA LEU A 73 -0.03 1.94 13.41
C LEU A 73 0.22 2.94 12.28
N ALA A 74 0.06 4.25 12.54
CA ALA A 74 0.34 5.30 11.58
C ALA A 74 1.83 5.34 11.20
N ALA A 75 2.72 5.28 12.21
CA ALA A 75 4.16 5.24 12.00
C ALA A 75 4.62 3.98 11.23
N LEU A 76 3.98 2.83 11.49
CA LEU A 76 4.29 1.59 10.79
C LEU A 76 3.88 1.65 9.31
N LYS A 77 2.73 2.25 9.00
CA LYS A 77 2.26 2.46 7.61
C LYS A 77 3.19 3.37 6.81
N GLU A 78 3.69 4.42 7.43
CA GLU A 78 4.68 5.31 6.83
C GLU A 78 5.97 4.54 6.49
N LYS A 79 6.47 3.74 7.45
CA LYS A 79 7.66 2.91 7.25
C LYS A 79 7.48 1.85 6.14
N THR A 80 6.29 1.27 6.01
CA THR A 80 6.00 0.33 4.90
C THR A 80 5.99 1.04 3.55
N ALA A 81 5.47 2.28 3.47
CA ALA A 81 5.48 3.04 2.23
C ALA A 81 6.90 3.36 1.76
N ASP A 82 7.81 3.71 2.68
CA ASP A 82 9.22 3.90 2.38
C ASP A 82 9.88 2.61 1.89
N TYR A 83 9.59 1.49 2.55
CA TYR A 83 10.09 0.18 2.13
C TYR A 83 9.60 -0.20 0.73
N ASP A 84 8.30 -0.01 0.45
CA ASP A 84 7.71 -0.31 -0.86
C ASP A 84 8.32 0.59 -1.96
N ALA A 85 8.57 1.87 -1.66
CA ALA A 85 9.23 2.78 -2.58
C ALA A 85 10.69 2.38 -2.86
N VAL A 86 11.43 1.94 -1.83
CA VAL A 86 12.79 1.42 -1.98
C VAL A 86 12.80 0.12 -2.79
N LYS A 87 11.87 -0.79 -2.49
CA LYS A 87 11.71 -2.05 -3.22
C LYS A 87 11.38 -1.81 -4.69
N ALA A 88 10.43 -0.93 -5.00
CA ALA A 88 10.10 -0.58 -6.36
C ALA A 88 11.30 0.00 -7.14
N LYS A 89 12.17 0.78 -6.48
CA LYS A 89 13.42 1.27 -7.08
C LYS A 89 14.44 0.16 -7.33
N ALA A 90 14.55 -0.81 -6.41
CA ALA A 90 15.42 -1.97 -6.59
C ALA A 90 14.95 -2.85 -7.75
N ASP A 91 13.65 -3.18 -7.78
CA ASP A 91 13.05 -3.96 -8.86
C ASP A 91 13.23 -3.27 -10.23
N ALA A 92 13.12 -1.94 -10.28
CA ALA A 92 13.39 -1.16 -11.49
C ALA A 92 14.87 -1.19 -11.92
N TYR A 93 15.80 -1.18 -10.97
CA TYR A 93 17.24 -1.30 -11.26
C TYR A 93 17.57 -2.69 -11.81
N ASP A 94 17.05 -3.75 -11.19
CA ASP A 94 17.27 -5.13 -11.61
C ASP A 94 16.68 -5.37 -13.01
N ALA A 95 15.47 -4.84 -13.29
CA ALA A 95 14.86 -4.89 -14.61
C ALA A 95 15.71 -4.16 -15.67
N ALA A 96 16.24 -2.98 -15.35
CA ALA A 96 17.13 -2.24 -16.24
C ALA A 96 18.44 -3.00 -16.50
N GLN A 97 19.00 -3.66 -15.49
CA GLN A 97 20.22 -4.45 -15.63
C GLN A 97 19.99 -5.72 -16.47
N ALA A 98 18.86 -6.40 -16.28
CA ALA A 98 18.48 -7.55 -17.08
C ALA A 98 18.28 -7.17 -18.55
N ALA A 99 17.63 -6.03 -18.81
CA ALA A 99 17.48 -5.50 -20.17
C ALA A 99 18.84 -5.14 -20.80
N ALA A 100 19.75 -4.53 -20.05
CA ALA A 100 21.09 -4.21 -20.54
C ALA A 100 21.89 -5.45 -20.96
N LEU A 101 21.70 -6.60 -20.29
CA LEU A 101 22.39 -7.85 -20.64
C LEU A 101 21.55 -8.76 -21.54
N ALA A 102 20.36 -8.33 -21.97
CA ALA A 102 19.47 -9.16 -22.76
C ALA A 102 19.97 -9.30 -24.20
N THR A 103 20.38 -10.51 -24.53
CA THR A 103 20.46 -11.01 -25.91
C THR A 103 19.14 -11.68 -26.25
N VAL A 104 18.42 -11.16 -27.23
CA VAL A 104 17.13 -11.70 -27.68
C VAL A 104 17.23 -12.19 -29.10
N SER A 105 16.57 -13.31 -29.41
CA SER A 105 16.56 -13.84 -30.77
C SER A 105 15.79 -12.90 -31.71
N ARG A 106 16.09 -13.00 -33.01
CA ARG A 106 15.39 -12.27 -34.09
C ARG A 106 13.87 -12.38 -33.99
N ARG A 107 13.35 -13.58 -33.69
CA ARG A 107 11.91 -13.82 -33.54
C ARG A 107 11.34 -13.02 -32.38
N GLN A 108 11.97 -13.12 -31.21
CA GLN A 108 11.56 -12.41 -29.99
C GLN A 108 11.57 -10.89 -30.20
N PHE A 109 12.63 -10.37 -30.81
CA PHE A 109 12.77 -8.93 -31.10
C PHE A 109 11.65 -8.41 -32.00
N PHE A 110 11.43 -9.02 -33.17
CA PHE A 110 10.41 -8.55 -34.11
C PHE A 110 8.98 -8.80 -33.62
N GLN A 111 8.74 -9.87 -32.85
CA GLN A 111 7.46 -10.10 -32.21
C GLN A 111 7.15 -9.01 -31.17
N ALA A 112 8.11 -8.68 -30.30
CA ALA A 112 7.96 -7.59 -29.35
C ALA A 112 7.81 -6.22 -30.05
N ALA A 113 8.51 -5.99 -31.17
CA ALA A 113 8.40 -4.78 -31.97
C ALA A 113 7.00 -4.60 -32.58
N ALA A 114 6.36 -5.70 -33.01
CA ALA A 114 4.97 -5.66 -33.46
C ALA A 114 3.98 -5.38 -32.31
N LEU A 115 4.18 -6.05 -31.16
CA LEU A 115 3.33 -5.87 -29.99
C LEU A 115 3.41 -4.45 -29.40
N SER A 116 4.57 -3.81 -29.50
CA SER A 116 4.79 -2.41 -29.08
C SER A 116 4.41 -1.38 -30.15
N GLY A 117 3.96 -1.82 -31.33
CA GLY A 117 3.54 -0.94 -32.42
C GLY A 117 4.68 -0.24 -33.16
N LEU A 118 5.94 -0.67 -33.00
CA LEU A 118 7.07 -0.14 -33.77
C LEU A 118 6.99 -0.55 -35.25
N ILE A 119 6.49 -1.74 -35.53
CA ILE A 119 6.28 -2.29 -36.87
C ILE A 119 4.91 -2.95 -36.94
N THR A 120 4.40 -3.14 -38.15
CA THR A 120 3.17 -3.91 -38.35
C THR A 120 3.40 -5.41 -38.14
N PRO A 121 2.36 -6.19 -37.78
CA PRO A 121 2.49 -7.64 -37.67
C PRO A 121 2.98 -8.32 -38.95
N ASP A 122 2.53 -7.84 -40.12
CA ASP A 122 2.93 -8.38 -41.42
C ASP A 122 4.42 -8.14 -41.72
N GLU A 123 4.93 -6.96 -41.33
CA GLU A 123 6.36 -6.66 -41.41
C GLU A 123 7.18 -7.55 -40.47
N ALA A 124 6.69 -7.80 -39.25
CA ALA A 124 7.36 -8.68 -38.30
C ALA A 124 7.46 -10.12 -38.82
N LEU A 125 6.37 -10.66 -39.37
CA LEU A 125 6.37 -11.99 -39.99
C LEU A 125 7.32 -12.04 -41.19
N SER A 126 7.31 -11.02 -42.05
CA SER A 126 8.20 -10.94 -43.20
C SER A 126 9.68 -10.85 -42.79
N ALA A 127 9.99 -10.13 -41.72
CA ALA A 127 11.36 -9.97 -41.21
C ALA A 127 11.92 -11.24 -40.58
N VAL A 128 11.05 -12.06 -39.97
CA VAL A 128 11.40 -13.37 -39.42
C VAL A 128 11.51 -14.42 -40.53
N ALA A 129 10.61 -14.40 -41.52
CA ALA A 129 10.54 -15.43 -42.57
C ALA A 129 11.56 -15.23 -43.72
N GLY A 130 11.81 -13.99 -44.14
CA GLY A 130 12.51 -13.70 -45.40
C GLY A 130 13.86 -13.00 -45.26
N VAL A 131 14.36 -12.78 -44.03
CA VAL A 131 15.54 -11.92 -43.77
C VAL A 131 15.41 -10.54 -44.44
N VAL A 132 14.18 -10.02 -44.50
CA VAL A 132 13.87 -8.70 -45.05
C VAL A 132 13.88 -7.66 -43.93
N VAL A 133 14.29 -6.43 -44.24
CA VAL A 133 14.21 -5.30 -43.30
C VAL A 133 12.79 -4.71 -43.36
N PRO A 134 12.04 -4.62 -42.24
CA PRO A 134 10.76 -3.91 -42.15
C PRO A 134 10.82 -2.50 -42.73
N ALA A 135 9.75 -2.02 -43.36
CA ALA A 135 9.75 -0.71 -44.02
C ALA A 135 9.97 0.43 -43.00
N SER A 136 9.40 0.33 -41.80
CA SER A 136 9.63 1.28 -40.71
C SER A 136 11.11 1.35 -40.29
N ILE A 137 11.80 0.20 -40.26
CA ILE A 137 13.23 0.14 -39.93
C ILE A 137 14.08 0.63 -41.12
N ALA A 138 13.70 0.28 -42.35
CA ALA A 138 14.36 0.77 -43.56
C ALA A 138 14.27 2.30 -43.66
N ALA A 139 13.14 2.90 -43.29
CA ALA A 139 12.97 4.35 -43.22
C ALA A 139 13.95 4.98 -42.21
N ALA A 140 14.11 4.36 -41.04
CA ALA A 140 15.07 4.79 -40.02
C ALA A 140 16.54 4.62 -40.46
N ILE A 141 16.85 3.59 -41.25
CA ILE A 141 18.18 3.42 -41.84
C ILE A 141 18.44 4.49 -42.91
N ASN A 142 17.43 4.87 -43.68
CA ASN A 142 17.57 5.88 -44.72
C ASN A 142 17.86 7.30 -44.18
N THR A 143 17.63 7.57 -42.89
CA THR A 143 18.06 8.84 -42.28
C THR A 143 19.55 8.87 -41.96
N LEU A 144 20.23 7.71 -41.97
CA LEU A 144 21.68 7.63 -41.74
C LEU A 144 22.47 8.12 -42.97
N PRO A 145 23.72 8.58 -42.76
CA PRO A 145 24.68 8.84 -43.84
C PRO A 145 24.85 7.64 -44.78
N GLU A 146 25.04 7.91 -46.07
CA GLU A 146 25.00 6.90 -47.14
C GLU A 146 26.05 5.77 -46.95
N ASP A 147 27.21 6.11 -46.41
CA ASP A 147 28.30 5.21 -46.04
C ASP A 147 27.93 4.23 -44.90
N GLN A 148 26.94 4.57 -44.08
CA GLN A 148 26.50 3.76 -42.93
C GLN A 148 25.26 2.90 -43.22
N ARG A 149 24.50 3.21 -44.28
CA ARG A 149 23.24 2.52 -44.61
C ARG A 149 23.42 1.04 -44.92
N PHE A 150 24.45 0.70 -45.68
CA PHE A 150 24.73 -0.70 -46.04
C PHE A 150 25.11 -1.54 -44.82
N ALA A 151 25.98 -1.02 -43.96
CA ALA A 151 26.36 -1.66 -42.72
C ALA A 151 25.16 -1.86 -41.78
N ALA A 152 24.28 -0.85 -41.69
CA ALA A 152 23.05 -0.91 -40.93
C ALA A 152 22.08 -1.97 -41.46
N GLN A 153 21.85 -2.03 -42.78
CA GLN A 153 21.03 -3.09 -43.38
C GLN A 153 21.61 -4.47 -43.12
N MET A 154 22.92 -4.65 -43.31
CA MET A 154 23.59 -5.92 -43.06
C MET A 154 23.53 -6.33 -41.59
N ALA A 155 23.59 -5.39 -40.64
CA ALA A 155 23.38 -5.69 -39.24
C ALA A 155 21.95 -6.20 -38.97
N VAL A 156 20.92 -5.56 -39.53
CA VAL A 156 19.53 -6.00 -39.34
C VAL A 156 19.26 -7.34 -40.02
N VAL A 157 19.80 -7.58 -41.21
CA VAL A 157 19.56 -8.80 -42.00
C VAL A 157 20.40 -9.97 -41.45
N GLY A 158 21.68 -9.74 -41.19
CA GLY A 158 22.62 -10.77 -40.75
C GLY A 158 22.45 -11.23 -39.29
N SER A 159 21.84 -10.39 -38.44
CA SER A 159 21.68 -10.73 -37.02
C SER A 159 20.63 -11.82 -36.80
N ARG A 160 21.07 -12.90 -36.17
CA ARG A 160 20.20 -13.93 -35.57
C ARG A 160 19.79 -13.56 -34.15
N ASP A 161 20.67 -12.86 -33.45
CA ASP A 161 20.50 -12.40 -32.09
C ASP A 161 20.73 -10.88 -32.03
N PHE A 162 19.93 -10.21 -31.22
CA PHE A 162 19.99 -8.78 -30.99
C PHE A 162 20.40 -8.54 -29.54
N GLU A 163 21.42 -7.72 -29.35
CA GLU A 163 21.94 -7.37 -28.02
C GLU A 163 21.58 -5.92 -27.72
N ARG A 164 21.07 -5.67 -26.51
CA ARG A 164 20.68 -4.32 -26.10
C ARG A 164 21.85 -3.33 -26.10
N LEU A 165 23.05 -3.80 -25.74
CA LEU A 165 24.28 -2.99 -25.70
C LEU A 165 24.93 -2.80 -27.07
N ASN A 166 24.38 -3.39 -28.13
CA ASN A 166 24.91 -3.18 -29.46
C ASN A 166 24.75 -1.70 -29.87
N PRO A 167 25.84 -1.02 -30.30
CA PRO A 167 25.77 0.38 -30.75
C PRO A 167 24.73 0.62 -31.83
N PHE A 168 24.48 -0.38 -32.68
CA PHE A 168 23.46 -0.32 -33.72
C PHE A 168 22.03 -0.18 -33.18
N VAL A 169 21.69 -0.90 -32.11
CA VAL A 169 20.35 -0.84 -31.50
C VAL A 169 20.11 0.54 -30.91
N SER A 170 21.12 1.12 -30.26
CA SER A 170 21.06 2.49 -29.73
C SER A 170 20.91 3.52 -30.84
N LEU A 171 21.63 3.37 -31.96
CA LEU A 171 21.51 4.26 -33.12
C LEU A 171 20.12 4.18 -33.76
N LEU A 172 19.59 2.97 -33.94
CA LEU A 172 18.26 2.74 -34.49
C LEU A 172 17.17 3.32 -33.58
N ALA A 173 17.32 3.20 -32.26
CA ALA A 173 16.41 3.80 -31.31
C ALA A 173 16.32 5.31 -31.48
N VAL A 174 17.48 5.98 -31.58
CA VAL A 174 17.55 7.43 -31.77
C VAL A 174 16.90 7.84 -33.10
N SER A 175 17.15 7.12 -34.20
CA SER A 175 16.54 7.44 -35.50
C SER A 175 15.03 7.19 -35.54
N MET A 176 14.52 6.27 -34.72
CA MET A 176 13.09 6.05 -34.51
C MET A 176 12.45 6.96 -33.45
N GLY A 177 13.22 7.89 -32.86
CA GLY A 177 12.74 8.82 -31.83
C GLY A 177 12.41 8.14 -30.49
N LYS A 178 13.01 6.98 -30.21
CA LYS A 178 12.79 6.20 -28.99
C LYS A 178 13.82 6.53 -27.92
N THR A 179 13.34 6.61 -26.68
CA THR A 179 14.18 6.76 -25.49
C THR A 179 14.85 5.43 -25.10
N SER A 180 15.95 5.49 -24.34
CA SER A 180 16.60 4.28 -23.81
C SER A 180 15.61 3.40 -23.04
N ALA A 181 14.74 4.01 -22.22
CA ALA A 181 13.76 3.31 -21.42
C ALA A 181 12.70 2.55 -22.26
N GLU A 182 12.26 3.12 -23.38
CA GLU A 182 11.34 2.43 -24.30
C GLU A 182 12.00 1.22 -24.98
N ILE A 183 13.30 1.30 -25.28
CA ILE A 183 14.04 0.16 -25.84
C ILE A 183 14.31 -0.88 -24.77
N ASP A 184 14.60 -0.48 -23.53
CA ASP A 184 14.75 -1.41 -22.42
C ASP A 184 13.44 -2.19 -22.20
N ALA A 185 12.30 -1.49 -22.22
CA ALA A 185 10.98 -2.13 -22.16
C ALA A 185 10.71 -3.08 -23.34
N LEU A 186 11.15 -2.73 -24.56
CA LEU A 186 11.07 -3.62 -25.72
C LEU A 186 11.87 -4.91 -25.51
N PHE A 187 13.10 -4.80 -25.03
CA PHE A 187 13.97 -5.95 -24.78
C PHE A 187 13.47 -6.81 -23.61
N THR A 188 12.93 -6.20 -22.56
CA THR A 188 12.25 -6.92 -21.47
C THR A 188 11.05 -7.71 -21.99
N LEU A 189 10.21 -7.09 -22.84
CA LEU A 189 9.09 -7.78 -23.47
C LEU A 189 9.57 -8.92 -24.36
N ALA A 190 10.57 -8.68 -25.22
CA ALA A 190 11.14 -9.69 -26.10
C ALA A 190 11.71 -10.89 -25.33
N ALA A 191 12.40 -10.65 -24.21
CA ALA A 191 12.95 -11.72 -23.37
C ALA A 191 11.88 -12.60 -22.71
N SER A 192 10.63 -12.12 -22.61
CA SER A 192 9.50 -12.88 -22.05
C SER A 192 8.77 -13.80 -23.04
N LEU A 193 9.12 -13.74 -24.33
CA LEU A 193 8.50 -14.47 -25.45
C LEU A 193 9.32 -15.67 -25.93
#